data_AF-A0A0E4B110-F1
#
_entry.id   AF-A0A0E4B110-F1
#
_cell.length_a   1.000
_cell.length_b   1.000
_cell.length_c   1.000
_cell.angle_alpha   90.00
_cell.angle_beta   90.00
_cell.angle_gamma   90.00
#
_symmetry.space_group_name_H-M   'P 1'
#
loop_
_entity.id
_entity.type
_entity.pdbx_description
1 polymer ?
#
loop_
_entity_poly.entity_id
_entity_poly.type
_entity_poly.pdbx_seq_one_letter_code
_entity_poly.pdbx_strand_id
1 'polypeptide(L)' 'YETLLNTDMKRELDQLGRFMALVAEHKHKIGFKGPLLIEPKPMEPTKHQYDFDSANVVSFFQRYGLSRDDFRLNIEAN' A
#
# COMPACT_ATOMS: atom_id res chain seq x y z
N TYR A 1 -2.89 -12.29 -2.34
CA TYR A 1 -3.67 -13.29 -3.12
C TYR A 1 -3.43 -14.70 -2.60
N GLU A 2 -4.34 -15.64 -2.87
CA GLU A 2 -4.16 -17.06 -2.52
C GLU A 2 -3.49 -17.88 -3.63
N THR A 3 -3.86 -17.66 -4.88
CA THR A 3 -3.26 -18.33 -6.03
C THR A 3 -3.11 -17.38 -7.19
N LEU A 4 -1.96 -17.43 -7.86
CA LEU A 4 -1.73 -16.59 -9.03
C LEU A 4 -2.61 -17.00 -10.21
N LEU A 5 -3.11 -18.25 -10.24
CA LEU A 5 -3.90 -18.80 -11.35
C LEU A 5 -5.21 -18.03 -11.61
N ASN A 6 -5.74 -17.34 -10.60
CA ASN A 6 -6.96 -16.54 -10.70
C ASN A 6 -6.75 -15.07 -10.34
N THR A 7 -5.50 -14.61 -10.27
CA THR A 7 -5.15 -13.26 -9.81
C THR A 7 -4.53 -12.45 -10.94
N ASP A 8 -5.15 -11.32 -11.27
CA ASP A 8 -4.53 -10.29 -12.10
C ASP A 8 -3.82 -9.28 -11.18
N MET A 9 -2.57 -9.58 -10.84
CA MET A 9 -1.80 -8.76 -9.90
C MET A 9 -1.64 -7.32 -10.36
N LYS A 10 -1.46 -7.09 -11.66
CA LYS A 10 -1.29 -5.73 -12.19
C LYS A 10 -2.56 -4.93 -11.95
N ARG A 11 -3.72 -5.50 -12.29
CA ARG A 11 -5.01 -4.86 -12.06
C ARG A 11 -5.26 -4.58 -10.59
N GLU A 12 -4.99 -5.54 -9.70
CA GLU A 12 -5.19 -5.35 -8.26
C GLU A 12 -4.27 -4.26 -7.68
N LEU A 13 -2.99 -4.25 -8.05
CA LEU A 13 -2.05 -3.20 -7.65
C LEU A 13 -2.44 -1.82 -8.20
N ASP A 14 -2.93 -1.74 -9.44
CA ASP A 14 -3.42 -0.49 -10.04
C ASP A 14 -4.66 0.04 -9.30
N GLN A 15 -5.57 -0.85 -8.89
CA GLN A 15 -6.73 -0.46 -8.06
C GLN A 15 -6.31 -0.02 -6.67
N LEU A 16 -5.36 -0.72 -6.03
CA LEU A 16 -4.83 -0.33 -4.72
C LEU A 16 -4.16 1.04 -4.79
N GLY A 17 -3.36 1.30 -5.82
CA GLY A 17 -2.71 2.60 -6.04
C GLY A 17 -3.75 3.72 -6.20
N ARG A 18 -4.79 3.50 -7.01
CA ARG A 18 -5.91 4.45 -7.16
C ARG A 18 -6.62 4.71 -5.83
N PHE A 19 -6.87 3.65 -5.05
CA PHE A 19 -7.52 3.78 -3.74
C PHE A 19 -6.67 4.61 -2.78
N MET A 20 -5.37 4.35 -2.69
CA MET A 20 -4.46 5.10 -1.81
C MET A 20 -4.36 6.59 -2.19
N ALA A 21 -4.38 6.91 -3.48
CA ALA A 21 -4.45 8.30 -3.94
C ALA A 21 -5.72 9.01 -3.45
N LEU A 22 -6.88 8.33 -3.52
CA LEU A 22 -8.15 8.87 -3.01
C LEU A 22 -8.13 9.06 -1.48
N VAL A 23 -7.48 8.16 -0.74
CA VAL A 23 -7.29 8.31 0.72
C VAL A 23 -6.46 9.55 1.03
N ALA A 24 -5.36 9.78 0.30
CA ALA A 24 -4.52 10.97 0.48
C ALA A 24 -5.28 12.27 0.13
N GLU A 25 -6.01 12.29 -0.99
CA GLU A 25 -6.88 13.42 -1.36
C GLU A 25 -7.90 13.72 -0.25
N HIS A 26 -8.56 12.68 0.26
CA HIS A 26 -9.55 12.84 1.31
C HIS A 26 -8.93 13.37 2.61
N LYS A 27 -7.76 12.85 3.02
CA LYS A 27 -6.98 13.36 4.16
C LYS A 27 -6.75 14.86 4.04
N HIS A 28 -6.32 15.35 2.87
CA HIS A 28 -6.09 16.77 2.63
C HIS A 28 -7.40 17.57 2.70
N LYS A 29 -8.47 17.06 2.08
CA LYS A 29 -9.79 17.68 2.06
C LYS A 29 -10.37 17.89 3.45
N ILE A 30 -10.21 16.94 4.37
CA ILE A 30 -10.71 17.05 5.75
C ILE A 30 -9.72 17.73 6.70
N GLY A 31 -8.53 18.10 6.21
CA GLY A 31 -7.51 18.74 7.02
C GLY A 31 -6.80 17.81 8.01
N PHE A 32 -6.86 16.48 7.83
CA PHE A 32 -6.13 15.54 8.69
C PHE A 32 -4.61 15.70 8.49
N LYS A 33 -3.90 15.96 9.58
CA LYS A 33 -2.46 16.27 9.55
C LYS A 33 -1.54 15.08 9.88
N GLY A 34 -2.11 13.97 10.34
CA GLY A 34 -1.33 12.79 10.69
C GLY A 34 -0.80 12.03 9.46
N PRO A 35 0.21 11.16 9.62
CA PRO A 35 0.66 10.31 8.53
C PRO A 35 -0.38 9.23 8.20
N LEU A 36 -0.40 8.79 6.94
CA LEU A 36 -1.02 7.53 6.53
C LEU A 36 0.05 6.44 6.65
N LEU A 37 -0.26 5.36 7.34
CA LEU A 37 0.69 4.29 7.62
C LEU A 37 0.32 3.05 6.82
N ILE A 38 1.30 2.47 6.13
CA ILE A 38 1.22 1.12 5.55
C ILE A 38 2.12 0.21 6.35
N GLU A 39 1.58 -0.93 6.76
CA GLU A 39 2.27 -1.93 7.56
C GLU A 39 2.69 -3.08 6.65
N PRO A 40 3.99 -3.25 6.36
CA PRO A 40 4.41 -4.36 5.52
C PRO A 40 4.21 -5.70 6.23
N LYS A 41 3.69 -6.67 5.51
CA LYS A 41 3.53 -8.05 5.96
C LYS A 41 3.69 -8.99 4.76
N PRO A 42 4.52 -10.04 4.85
CA PRO A 42 4.82 -10.89 3.68
C PRO A 42 3.66 -11.79 3.27
N MET A 43 2.89 -12.29 4.25
CA MET A 43 1.82 -13.27 4.10
C MET A 43 1.01 -13.38 5.40
N GLU A 44 -0.09 -14.14 5.35
CA GLU A 44 -1.05 -14.43 6.44
C GLU A 44 -2.15 -13.35 6.64
N PRO A 45 -3.43 -13.62 6.29
CA PRO A 45 -3.98 -14.94 5.90
C PRO A 45 -3.65 -15.34 4.46
N THR A 46 -3.22 -14.39 3.62
CA THR A 46 -3.00 -14.69 2.20
C THR A 46 -1.66 -15.33 1.92
N LYS A 47 -1.57 -16.19 0.89
CA LYS A 47 -0.30 -16.76 0.42
C LYS A 47 0.77 -15.70 0.10
N HIS A 48 0.38 -14.57 -0.47
CA HIS A 48 1.27 -13.44 -0.75
C HIS A 48 0.52 -12.11 -0.59
N GLN A 49 0.96 -11.28 0.36
CA GLN A 49 0.47 -9.91 0.51
C GLN A 49 1.34 -8.96 -0.33
N TYR A 50 0.71 -7.95 -0.94
CA TYR A 50 1.37 -7.05 -1.89
C TYR A 50 2.35 -6.09 -1.23
N ASP A 51 2.04 -5.70 0.00
CA ASP A 51 2.85 -4.95 0.95
C ASP A 51 3.87 -5.84 1.65
N PHE A 52 4.63 -6.62 0.86
CA PHE A 52 5.43 -7.75 1.35
C PHE A 52 6.51 -7.36 2.38
N ASP A 53 7.23 -6.28 2.12
CA ASP A 53 8.28 -5.74 2.99
C ASP A 53 8.41 -4.22 2.78
N SER A 54 9.28 -3.59 3.58
CA SER A 54 9.51 -2.15 3.50
C SER A 54 9.99 -1.67 2.12
N ALA A 55 10.83 -2.44 1.44
CA ALA A 55 11.37 -2.05 0.13
C ALA A 55 10.31 -2.13 -0.96
N ASN A 56 9.48 -3.18 -0.95
CA ASN A 56 8.34 -3.36 -1.85
C ASN A 56 7.32 -2.24 -1.66
N VAL A 57 6.96 -1.91 -0.42
CA VAL A 57 6.02 -0.79 -0.14
C VAL A 57 6.58 0.54 -0.63
N VAL A 58 7.86 0.82 -0.40
CA VAL A 58 8.49 2.06 -0.92
C VAL A 58 8.50 2.09 -2.45
N SER A 59 8.77 0.97 -3.11
CA SER A 59 8.69 0.84 -4.58
C SER A 59 7.27 1.06 -5.09
N PHE A 60 6.26 0.53 -4.39
CA PHE A 60 4.86 0.75 -4.69
C PHE A 60 4.50 2.25 -4.61
N PHE A 61 4.95 2.97 -3.57
CA PHE A 61 4.74 4.41 -3.47
C PHE A 61 5.34 5.17 -4.64
N GLN A 62 6.58 4.85 -5.03
CA GLN A 62 7.25 5.46 -6.17
C GLN A 62 6.49 5.20 -7.48
N ARG A 63 6.05 3.95 -7.69
CA ARG A 63 5.34 3.53 -8.90
C ARG A 63 4.02 4.30 -9.09
N TYR A 64 3.28 4.54 -8.02
CA TYR A 64 1.95 5.17 -8.08
C TYR A 64 1.95 6.66 -7.70
N GLY A 65 3.13 7.28 -7.51
CA GLY A 65 3.24 8.70 -7.19
C GLY A 65 2.67 9.07 -5.83
N LEU A 66 2.68 8.15 -4.86
CA LEU A 66 2.19 8.37 -3.50
C LEU A 66 3.24 9.12 -2.69
N SER A 67 2.89 10.31 -2.21
CA SER A 67 3.84 11.22 -1.56
C SER A 67 4.41 10.65 -0.26
N ARG A 68 5.72 10.81 -0.08
CA ARG A 68 6.42 10.49 1.18
C ARG A 68 6.05 11.45 2.33
N ASP A 69 5.44 12.59 2.02
CA ASP A 69 4.89 13.50 3.03
C ASP A 69 3.59 12.96 3.62
N ASP A 70 2.83 12.18 2.83
CA ASP A 70 1.58 11.59 3.24
C ASP A 70 1.73 10.20 3.83
N PHE A 71 2.54 9.36 3.21
CA PHE A 71 2.67 7.95 3.56
C PHE A 71 3.99 7.64 4.28
N ARG A 72 3.89 6.82 5.33
CA ARG A 72 5.04 6.27 6.08
C ARG A 72 4.82 4.78 6.35
N LEU A 73 5.87 4.10 6.81
CA LEU A 73 5.81 2.69 7.17
C LEU A 73 5.47 2.53 8.65
N ASN A 74 4.59 1.59 8.98
CA ASN A 74 4.48 1.00 10.31
C ASN A 74 5.20 -0.34 10.28
N ILE A 75 6.33 -0.49 10.99
CA ILE A 75 7.16 -1.69 10.89
C ILE A 75 6.85 -2.62 12.06
N GLU A 76 6.29 -3.78 11.76
CA GLU A 76 6.17 -4.89 12.71
C GLU A 76 7.44 -5.76 12.69
N ALA A 77 7.79 -6.34 13.85
CA ALA A 77 9.01 -7.11 14.03
C ALA A 77 8.85 -8.63 13.76
N ASN A 78 7.62 -9.15 13.77
CA ASN A 78 7.31 -10.57 13.66
C ASN A 78 7.57 -11.12 12.24
#